data_AF-A0A0F9UN91-F1
#
_entry.id   AF-A0A0F9UN91-F1
#
_cell.length_a   1.000
_cell.length_b   1.000
_cell.length_c   1.000
_cell.angle_alpha   90.00
_cell.angle_beta   90.00
_cell.angle_gamma   90.00
#
_symmetry.space_group_name_H-M   'P 1'
#
loop_
_entity.id
_entity.type
_entity.pdbx_description
1 polymer ?
#
loop_
_entity_poly.entity_id
_entity_poly.type
_entity_poly.pdbx_seq_one_letter_code
_entity_poly.pdbx_strand_id
1 'polypeptide(L)' 'MVDIENILRRSQSATCGVFEKEIVVQSNKVEETKRKLRNKGFRIIGTSESGRKTRKIWFIRPGFNL' A
#
# COMPACT_ATOMS: atom_id res chain seq x y z
N MET A 1 -8.52 -14.27 4.40
CA MET A 1 -8.09 -13.22 5.35
C MET A 1 -6.94 -12.47 4.70
N VAL A 2 -6.95 -11.13 4.63
CA VAL A 2 -5.87 -10.37 3.95
C VAL A 2 -4.62 -10.33 4.84
N ASP A 3 -3.52 -10.93 4.38
CA ASP A 3 -2.25 -11.08 5.10
C ASP A 3 -1.25 -9.96 4.73
N ILE A 4 -0.66 -9.30 5.73
CA ILE A 4 0.22 -8.14 5.52
C ILE A 4 1.62 -8.54 5.05
N GLU A 5 2.13 -9.70 5.43
CA GLU A 5 3.43 -10.18 4.98
C GLU A 5 3.37 -10.52 3.48
N ASN A 6 2.28 -11.15 3.06
CA ASN A 6 2.04 -11.43 1.64
C ASN A 6 1.84 -10.13 0.82
N ILE A 7 1.20 -9.12 1.40
CA ILE A 7 1.08 -7.75 0.84
C ILE A 7 2.47 -7.14 0.61
N LEU A 8 3.32 -7.15 1.63
CA LEU A 8 4.66 -6.57 1.56
C LEU A 8 5.55 -7.33 0.57
N ARG A 9 5.41 -8.66 0.48
CA ARG A 9 6.14 -9.48 -0.50
C ARG A 9 5.76 -9.16 -1.96
N ARG A 10 4.53 -8.69 -2.19
CA ARG A 10 4.03 -8.30 -3.52
C ARG A 10 4.26 -6.82 -3.84
N SER A 11 4.73 -6.04 -2.88
CA SER A 11 4.99 -4.62 -3.10
C SER A 11 6.26 -4.40 -3.91
N GLN A 12 6.18 -3.63 -4.99
CA GLN A 12 7.35 -3.16 -5.74
C GLN A 12 7.76 -1.80 -5.19
N SER A 13 9.07 -1.54 -5.07
CA SER A 13 9.60 -0.22 -4.73
C SER A 13 9.20 0.76 -5.84
N ALA A 14 8.52 1.86 -5.49
CA ALA A 14 8.07 2.86 -6.46
C ALA A 14 9.14 3.93 -6.66
N THR A 15 9.38 4.30 -7.92
CA THR A 15 10.49 5.14 -8.40
C THR A 15 10.44 6.62 -7.95
N CYS A 16 9.54 7.04 -7.04
CA CYS A 16 9.49 8.43 -6.54
C CYS A 16 10.11 8.65 -5.15
N GLY A 17 10.61 7.62 -4.48
CA GLY A 17 11.44 7.77 -3.30
C GLY A 17 11.89 6.43 -2.75
N VAL A 18 13.10 6.35 -2.22
CA VAL A 18 13.72 5.12 -1.65
C VAL A 18 12.83 4.43 -0.60
N PHE A 19 11.83 5.14 -0.06
CA PHE A 19 10.95 4.70 1.02
C PHE A 19 9.50 4.43 0.60
N GLU A 20 9.12 4.76 -0.63
CA GLU A 20 7.78 4.54 -1.15
C GLU A 20 7.59 3.11 -1.66
N LYS A 21 6.56 2.44 -1.14
CA LYS A 21 6.15 1.12 -1.56
C LYS A 21 4.78 1.19 -2.21
N GLU A 22 4.60 0.43 -3.28
CA GLU A 22 3.32 0.27 -3.96
C GLU A 22 2.76 -1.12 -3.70
N ILE A 23 1.46 -1.23 -3.43
CA ILE A 23 0.75 -2.50 -3.56
C ILE A 23 -0.50 -2.38 -4.44
N VAL A 24 -0.71 -3.38 -5.28
CA VAL A 24 -1.95 -3.59 -6.02
C VAL A 24 -2.90 -4.49 -5.22
N VAL A 25 -4.11 -4.01 -4.95
CA VAL A 25 -5.17 -4.74 -4.24
C VAL A 25 -6.47 -4.71 -5.03
N GLN A 26 -7.39 -5.64 -4.73
CA GLN A 26 -8.74 -5.58 -5.29
C GLN A 26 -9.48 -4.33 -4.79
N SER A 27 -10.30 -3.70 -5.63
CA SER A 27 -10.99 -2.44 -5.31
C SER A 27 -11.85 -2.53 -4.04
N ASN A 28 -12.48 -3.68 -3.79
CA ASN A 28 -13.28 -3.95 -2.58
C ASN A 28 -12.43 -4.19 -1.31
N LYS A 29 -11.11 -4.31 -1.43
CA LYS A 29 -10.17 -4.53 -0.32
C LYS A 29 -9.34 -3.31 0.04
N VAL A 30 -9.55 -2.17 -0.63
CA VAL A 30 -8.76 -0.96 -0.46
C VAL A 30 -8.85 -0.43 0.96
N GLU A 31 -10.05 -0.20 1.48
CA GLU A 31 -10.23 0.37 2.83
C GLU A 31 -9.78 -0.60 3.94
N GLU A 32 -10.00 -1.91 3.76
CA GLU A 32 -9.46 -2.92 4.67
C GLU A 32 -7.93 -2.88 4.70
N THR A 33 -7.30 -2.77 3.53
CA THR A 33 -5.83 -2.74 3.41
C THR A 33 -5.25 -1.45 3.97
N LYS A 34 -5.87 -0.30 3.68
CA LYS A 34 -5.48 0.99 4.25
C LYS A 34 -5.52 0.96 5.78
N ARG A 35 -6.60 0.43 6.36
CA ARG A 35 -6.73 0.30 7.83
C ARG A 35 -5.61 -0.55 8.42
N LYS A 36 -5.29 -1.70 7.79
CA LYS A 36 -4.20 -2.56 8.26
C LYS A 36 -2.83 -1.89 8.16
N LEU A 37 -2.57 -1.15 7.08
CA LEU A 37 -1.34 -0.37 6.91
C LEU A 37 -1.21 0.69 8.01
N ARG A 38 -2.26 1.48 8.26
CA ARG A 38 -2.27 2.49 9.34
C ARG A 38 -2.08 1.86 10.73
N ASN A 39 -2.75 0.74 11.02
CA ASN A 39 -2.61 0.03 12.29
C ASN A 39 -1.18 -0.50 12.54
N LYS A 40 -0.41 -0.70 11.47
CA LYS A 40 1.00 -1.11 11.53
C LYS A 40 1.97 0.07 11.46
N GLY A 41 1.46 1.31 11.52
CA GLY A 41 2.26 2.54 11.50
C GLY A 41 2.66 3.03 10.12
N PHE A 42 2.22 2.38 9.04
CA PHE A 42 2.52 2.86 7.68
C PHE A 42 1.65 4.07 7.34
N ARG A 43 2.27 5.05 6.67
CA ARG A 43 1.56 6.23 6.16
C ARG A 43 1.19 6.01 4.70
N ILE A 44 -0.07 6.22 4.36
CA ILE A 44 -0.56 6.12 2.99
C ILE A 44 -0.29 7.45 2.29
N ILE A 45 0.37 7.39 1.14
CA ILE A 45 0.72 8.54 0.30
C ILE A 45 -0.38 8.78 -0.74
N GLY A 46 -0.94 7.72 -1.30
CA GLY A 46 -1.99 7.86 -2.30
C GLY A 46 -2.63 6.53 -2.68
N THR A 47 -3.71 6.65 -3.45
CA THR A 47 -4.34 5.51 -4.11
C THR A 47 -4.75 5.87 -5.52
N SER A 48 -4.50 5.01 -6.49
CA SER A 48 -4.99 5.15 -7.86
C SER A 48 -5.72 3.92 -8.33
N GLU A 49 -6.50 4.07 -9.40
CA GLU A 49 -7.04 2.92 -10.11
C GLU A 49 -5.95 2.24 -10.93
N SER A 50 -5.95 0.91 -10.92
CA SER A 50 -5.01 0.12 -11.69
C SER A 50 -5.77 -1.06 -12.27
N GLY A 51 -6.28 -0.90 -13.50
CA GLY A 51 -7.14 -1.90 -14.16
C GLY A 51 -8.59 -1.93 -13.64
N ARG A 52 -9.43 -2.79 -14.24
CA ARG A 52 -10.90 -2.78 -14.06
C ARG A 52 -11.40 -3.11 -12.64
N LYS A 53 -10.62 -3.82 -11.81
CA LYS A 53 -11.06 -4.30 -10.47
C LYS A 53 -9.98 -4.20 -9.40
N THR A 54 -8.91 -3.48 -9.68
CA THR A 54 -7.77 -3.35 -8.78
C THR A 54 -7.39 -1.89 -8.61
N ARG A 55 -6.82 -1.57 -7.46
CA ARG A 55 -6.31 -0.25 -7.11
C ARG A 55 -4.91 -0.38 -6.57
N LYS A 56 -4.07 0.60 -6.90
CA LYS A 56 -2.74 0.76 -6.31
C LYS A 56 -2.85 1.59 -5.04
N ILE A 57 -2.08 1.22 -4.03
CA ILE A 57 -1.91 1.97 -2.80
C ILE A 57 -0.43 2.23 -2.63
N TRP A 58 -0.05 3.50 -2.53
CA TRP A 58 1.31 3.90 -2.18
C TRP A 58 1.39 4.23 -0.70
N PHE A 59 2.44 3.75 -0.05
CA PHE A 59 2.64 3.94 1.37
C PHE A 59 4.14 3.96 1.72
N ILE A 60 4.47 4.60 2.84
CA ILE A 60 5.83 4.65 3.39
C ILE A 60 5.86 4.00 4.78
N ARG A 61 7.06 3.54 5.17
CA ARG A 61 7.30 2.96 6.50
C ARG A 61 7.14 4.00 7.61
N PRO A 62 6.69 3.59 8.82
CA PRO A 62 6.72 4.44 10.00
C PRO A 62 8.13 4.99 10.23
N GLY A 63 8.23 6.27 10.61
CA GLY A 63 9.50 6.93 10.93
C GLY A 63 10.19 7.62 9.74
N PHE A 64 9.69 7.45 8.52
CA PHE A 64 10.10 8.27 7.38
C PHE A 64 9.14 9.46 7.25
N ASN A 65 9.64 10.66 7.55
CA ASN A 65 8.99 11.91 7.18
C ASN A 65 9.59 12.37 5.85
N LEU A 66 8.72 12.56 4.86
CA LEU A 66 9.03 13.39 3.68
C LEU A 66 9.08 14.85 4.10
#